data_AF-A0A352LR92-F1
#
_entry.id   AF-A0A352LR92-F1
#
_cell.length_a   1.000
_cell.length_b   1.000
_cell.length_c   1.000
_cell.angle_alpha   90.00
_cell.angle_beta   90.00
_cell.angle_gamma   90.00
#
_symmetry.space_group_name_H-M   'P 1'
#
loop_
_entity.id
_entity.type
_entity.pdbx_description
1 polymer ?
#
loop_
_entity_poly.entity_id
_entity_poly.type
_entity_poly.pdbx_seq_one_letter_code
_entity_poly.pdbx_strand_id
1 'polypeptide(L)'
;MQQEQIKKIIINGLAVLVIAGVVVTGYLSFTGGSTEDTATYDVSIVGQVAEETRLIGAEIDRTVSELRGLDSALDSSVAIFDLPAFMNLKDFSVSIFEEPVGRDNPFIPTLWKAQMKVIEGVEQKSSASSGIISSTQVVQSTPASTPGPQSSLGTLPDINPGI
;
A
#
# COMPACT_ATOMS: atom_id res chain seq x y z
N MET A 1 79.97 -17.17 20.88
CA MET A 1 78.62 -17.79 20.78
C MET A 1 77.60 -17.21 21.77
N GLN A 2 77.97 -16.81 22.99
CA GLN A 2 77.00 -16.25 23.97
C GLN A 2 76.40 -14.89 23.58
N GLN A 3 77.15 -14.02 22.90
CA GLN A 3 76.65 -12.69 22.53
C GLN A 3 75.50 -12.71 21.52
N GLU A 4 75.44 -13.70 20.63
CA GLU A 4 74.36 -13.82 19.65
C GLU A 4 73.04 -14.25 20.30
N GLN A 5 73.11 -15.09 21.34
CA GLN A 5 71.92 -15.51 22.08
C GLN A 5 71.37 -14.37 22.95
N ILE A 6 72.25 -13.56 23.56
CA ILE A 6 71.85 -12.38 24.33
C ILE A 6 71.15 -11.36 23.42
N LYS A 7 71.69 -11.09 22.21
CA LYS A 7 71.04 -10.20 21.23
C LYS A 7 69.66 -10.70 20.83
N LYS A 8 69.50 -12.00 20.57
CA LYS A 8 68.20 -12.60 20.21
C LYS A 8 67.18 -12.47 21.33
N ILE A 9 67.59 -12.69 22.59
CA ILE A 9 66.71 -12.54 23.76
C ILE A 9 66.26 -11.09 23.93
N ILE A 10 67.18 -10.13 23.80
CA ILE A 10 66.85 -8.69 23.92
C ILE A 10 65.89 -8.26 22.80
N ILE A 11 66.15 -8.65 21.56
CA ILE A 11 65.31 -8.30 20.41
C ILE A 11 63.92 -8.93 20.53
N ASN A 12 63.84 -10.20 20.94
CA ASN A 12 62.56 -10.87 21.14
C ASN A 12 61.76 -10.25 22.30
N GLY A 13 62.44 -9.89 23.41
CA GLY A 13 61.82 -9.19 24.52
C GLY A 13 61.27 -7.81 24.13
N LEU A 14 62.04 -7.04 23.35
CA LEU A 14 61.60 -5.75 22.84
C LEU A 14 60.41 -5.90 21.87
N ALA A 15 60.45 -6.90 20.99
CA ALA A 15 59.36 -7.17 20.05
C ALA A 15 58.05 -7.49 20.77
N VAL A 16 58.10 -8.36 21.80
CA VAL A 16 56.93 -8.68 22.63
C VAL A 16 56.41 -7.44 23.36
N LEU A 17 57.29 -6.59 23.88
CA LEU A 17 56.90 -5.35 24.56
C LEU A 17 56.21 -4.37 23.60
N VAL A 18 56.71 -4.21 22.38
CA VAL A 18 56.10 -3.36 21.36
C VAL A 18 54.72 -3.88 20.96
N ILE A 19 54.60 -5.19 20.71
CA ILE A 19 53.32 -5.82 20.35
C ILE A 19 52.31 -5.66 21.49
N ALA A 20 52.71 -5.92 22.73
CA ALA A 20 51.86 -5.74 23.90
C ALA A 20 51.43 -4.27 24.06
N GLY A 21 52.35 -3.33 23.83
CA GLY A 21 52.05 -1.90 23.81
C GLY A 21 50.97 -1.56 22.78
N VAL A 22 51.14 -1.97 21.52
CA VAL A 22 50.16 -1.72 20.45
C VAL A 22 48.80 -2.33 20.76
N VAL A 23 48.76 -3.55 21.32
CA VAL A 23 47.50 -4.20 21.71
C VAL A 23 46.81 -3.47 22.85
N VAL A 24 47.55 -3.03 23.87
CA VAL A 24 46.99 -2.29 25.01
C VAL A 24 46.50 -0.92 24.56
N THR A 25 47.29 -0.17 23.76
CA THR A 25 46.87 1.13 23.23
C THR A 25 45.68 0.98 22.28
N GLY A 26 45.69 -0.01 21.39
CA GLY A 26 44.58 -0.29 20.49
C GLY A 26 43.31 -0.70 21.22
N TYR A 27 43.42 -1.51 22.27
CA TYR A 27 42.30 -1.90 23.12
C TYR A 27 41.75 -0.72 23.93
N LEU A 28 42.63 0.13 24.46
CA LEU A 28 42.23 1.37 25.14
C LEU A 28 41.55 2.33 24.18
N SER A 29 42.06 2.54 22.96
CA SER A 29 41.39 3.36 21.93
C SER A 29 40.06 2.77 21.46
N PHE A 30 39.92 1.44 21.47
CA PHE A 30 38.68 0.76 21.05
C PHE A 30 37.61 0.75 22.14
N THR A 31 37.99 0.68 23.41
CA THR A 31 37.06 0.49 24.55
C THR A 31 36.89 1.75 25.41
N GLY A 32 37.86 2.66 25.37
CA GLY A 32 37.86 3.95 26.07
C GLY A 32 37.97 5.08 25.04
N GLY A 33 36.88 5.81 24.84
CA GLY A 33 36.84 6.96 23.95
C GLY A 33 37.98 7.95 24.22
N SER A 34 38.61 8.39 23.13
CA SER A 34 39.32 9.67 23.00
C SER A 34 40.41 9.91 24.04
N THR A 35 41.55 9.21 23.94
CA THR A 35 42.80 9.78 24.46
C THR A 35 43.41 10.64 23.36
N GLU A 36 43.35 11.93 23.58
CA GLU A 36 43.72 13.04 22.72
C GLU A 36 45.10 12.84 22.08
N ASP A 37 45.10 12.69 20.75
CA ASP A 37 46.27 13.01 19.96
C ASP A 37 46.61 14.47 20.23
N THR A 38 47.85 14.69 20.67
CA THR A 38 48.44 16.02 20.85
C THR A 38 48.58 16.66 19.48
N ALA A 39 47.49 17.20 18.99
CA ALA A 39 47.46 18.05 17.83
C ALA A 39 46.62 19.26 18.21
N THR A 40 47.29 20.41 18.19
CA THR A 40 46.70 21.74 18.36
C THR A 40 45.72 21.97 17.20
N TYR A 41 44.56 21.34 17.28
CA TYR A 41 43.39 21.68 16.50
C TYR A 41 42.48 22.49 17.40
N ASP A 42 41.99 23.60 16.83
CA ASP A 42 41.11 24.57 17.45
C ASP A 42 40.02 23.88 18.28
N VAL A 43 40.14 23.98 19.61
CA VAL A 43 39.24 23.38 20.61
C VAL A 43 37.78 23.81 20.36
N SER A 44 37.60 24.95 19.70
CA SER A 44 36.29 25.46 19.31
C SER A 44 35.59 24.60 18.24
N ILE A 45 36.33 24.02 17.28
CA ILE A 45 35.75 23.22 16.19
C ILE A 45 35.38 21.81 16.69
N VAL A 46 36.22 21.21 17.54
CA VAL A 46 35.96 19.86 18.08
C VAL A 46 34.79 19.86 19.07
N GLY A 47 34.67 20.90 19.90
CA GLY A 47 33.52 21.06 20.80
C GLY A 47 32.19 21.23 20.04
N GLN A 48 32.20 22.00 18.96
CA GLN A 48 31.00 22.21 18.14
C GLN A 48 30.58 20.94 17.38
N VAL A 49 31.52 20.19 16.82
CA VAL A 49 31.24 18.91 16.15
C VAL A 49 30.76 17.84 17.15
N ALA A 50 31.30 17.83 18.37
CA ALA A 50 30.85 16.92 19.42
C ALA A 50 29.42 17.24 19.92
N GLU A 51 29.09 18.52 20.08
CA GLU A 51 27.73 18.97 20.43
C GLU A 51 26.72 18.62 19.32
N GLU A 52 27.06 18.89 18.06
CA GLU A 52 26.21 18.56 16.91
C GLU A 52 26.01 17.05 16.77
N THR A 53 27.07 16.24 16.95
CA THR A 53 26.97 14.78 16.91
C THR A 53 26.12 14.23 18.05
N ARG A 54 26.19 14.83 19.24
CA ARG A 54 25.36 14.44 20.38
C ARG A 54 23.88 14.78 20.17
N LEU A 55 23.59 15.93 19.54
CA LEU A 55 22.24 16.32 19.14
C LEU A 55 21.65 15.37 18.10
N ILE A 56 22.44 15.02 17.09
CA ILE A 56 22.04 14.06 16.05
C ILE A 56 21.81 12.67 16.66
N GLY A 57 22.69 12.21 17.55
CA GLY A 57 22.51 10.94 18.26
C GLY A 57 21.23 10.89 19.07
N ALA A 58 20.92 11.96 19.81
CA ALA A 58 19.67 12.06 20.57
C ALA A 58 18.43 12.04 19.67
N GLU A 59 18.49 12.68 18.49
CA GLU A 59 17.39 12.68 17.52
C GLU A 59 17.19 11.30 16.87
N ILE A 60 18.28 10.59 16.58
CA ILE A 60 18.22 9.21 16.07
C ILE A 60 17.61 8.28 17.12
N ASP A 61 18.07 8.36 18.38
CA ASP A 61 17.52 7.55 19.48
C ASP A 61 16.04 7.83 19.70
N ARG A 62 15.63 9.10 19.60
CA ARG A 62 14.23 9.51 19.64
C ARG A 62 13.43 8.86 18.51
N THR A 63 13.91 8.96 17.29
CA THR A 63 13.24 8.39 16.11
C THR A 63 13.11 6.87 16.23
N VAL A 64 14.16 6.19 16.68
CA VAL A 64 14.13 4.73 16.91
C VAL A 64 13.12 4.36 18.00
N SER A 65 13.04 5.14 19.07
CA SER A 65 12.04 4.95 20.13
C SER A 65 10.61 5.13 19.60
N GLU A 66 10.38 6.17 18.79
CA GLU A 66 9.07 6.42 18.16
C GLU A 66 8.67 5.27 17.21
N LEU A 67 9.59 4.75 16.40
CA LEU A 67 9.35 3.60 15.53
C LEU A 67 9.02 2.32 16.33
N ARG A 68 9.70 2.06 17.45
CA ARG A 68 9.37 0.93 18.33
C ARG A 68 8.00 1.09 18.99
N GLY A 69 7.64 2.32 19.37
CA GLY A 69 6.31 2.63 19.89
C GLY A 69 5.21 2.38 18.85
N LEU A 70 5.46 2.75 17.59
CA LEU A 70 4.54 2.51 16.48
C LEU A 70 4.36 1.01 16.21
N ASP A 71 5.44 0.23 16.20
CA ASP A 71 5.41 -1.22 16.02
C ASP A 71 4.54 -1.90 17.10
N SER A 72 4.76 -1.54 18.36
CA SER A 72 3.94 -2.05 19.48
C SER A 72 2.46 -1.62 19.38
N ALA A 73 2.19 -0.43 18.87
CA ALA A 73 0.82 0.04 18.66
C ALA A 73 0.12 -0.72 17.53
N LEU A 74 0.84 -1.05 16.46
CA LEU A 74 0.34 -1.89 15.37
C LEU A 74 0.00 -3.30 15.87
N ASP A 75 0.89 -3.94 16.62
CA ASP A 75 0.65 -5.27 17.19
C ASP A 75 -0.58 -5.26 18.11
N SER A 76 -0.71 -4.25 18.96
CA SER A 76 -1.88 -4.05 19.81
C SER A 76 -3.16 -3.83 19.00
N SER A 77 -3.08 -3.10 17.88
CA SER A 77 -4.23 -2.86 17.01
C SER A 77 -4.71 -4.13 16.29
N VAL A 78 -3.79 -5.00 15.90
CA VAL A 78 -4.13 -6.29 15.26
C VAL A 78 -4.76 -7.23 16.28
N ALA A 79 -4.24 -7.24 17.51
CA ALA A 79 -4.78 -8.05 18.60
C ALA A 79 -6.25 -7.73 18.96
N ILE A 80 -6.77 -6.55 18.58
CA ILE A 80 -8.20 -6.21 18.74
C ILE A 80 -9.08 -7.16 17.93
N PHE A 81 -8.61 -7.63 16.77
CA PHE A 81 -9.35 -8.57 15.96
C PHE A 81 -9.44 -9.95 16.61
N ASP A 82 -8.49 -10.33 17.46
CA ASP A 82 -8.50 -11.60 18.20
C ASP A 82 -9.40 -11.56 19.46
N LEU A 83 -9.97 -10.40 19.80
CA LEU A 83 -10.86 -10.29 20.95
C LEU A 83 -12.13 -11.13 20.72
N PRO A 84 -12.61 -11.88 21.74
CA PRO A 84 -13.85 -12.66 21.62
C PRO A 84 -15.06 -11.79 21.26
N ALA A 85 -15.08 -10.53 21.68
CA ALA A 85 -16.13 -9.59 21.34
C ALA A 85 -16.16 -9.26 19.83
N PHE A 86 -14.99 -9.15 19.19
CA PHE A 86 -14.88 -8.90 17.75
C PHE A 86 -15.22 -10.16 16.94
N MET A 87 -14.76 -11.33 17.39
CA MET A 87 -15.06 -12.62 16.76
C MET A 87 -16.57 -12.98 16.79
N ASN A 88 -17.32 -12.44 17.75
CA ASN A 88 -18.77 -12.66 17.86
C ASN A 88 -19.62 -11.57 17.19
N LEU A 89 -19.01 -10.67 16.39
CA LEU A 89 -19.76 -9.67 15.63
C LEU A 89 -20.65 -10.36 14.61
N LYS A 90 -21.95 -10.12 14.72
CA LYS A 90 -22.95 -10.62 13.78
C LYS A 90 -23.03 -9.69 12.58
N ASP A 91 -22.98 -10.25 11.39
CA ASP A 91 -23.26 -9.50 10.17
C ASP A 91 -24.75 -9.15 10.10
N PHE A 92 -25.04 -7.86 9.95
CA PHE A 92 -26.39 -7.30 9.77
C PHE A 92 -26.58 -6.77 8.35
N SER A 93 -25.66 -7.08 7.43
CA SER A 93 -25.80 -6.73 6.02
C SER A 93 -27.08 -7.36 5.46
N VAL A 94 -27.85 -6.54 4.76
CA VAL A 94 -29.04 -6.98 4.02
C VAL A 94 -28.69 -6.85 2.55
N SER A 95 -28.87 -7.93 1.81
CA SER A 95 -28.71 -7.89 0.34
C SER A 95 -29.76 -6.94 -0.22
N ILE A 96 -29.28 -5.86 -0.86
CA ILE A 96 -30.13 -4.96 -1.63
C ILE A 96 -30.23 -5.50 -3.05
N PHE A 97 -31.40 -5.34 -3.66
CA PHE A 97 -31.56 -5.62 -5.09
C PHE A 97 -30.73 -4.61 -5.88
N GLU A 98 -30.05 -5.11 -6.91
CA GLU A 98 -29.29 -4.25 -7.82
C GLU A 98 -30.27 -3.37 -8.61
N GLU A 99 -30.29 -2.08 -8.31
CA GLU A 99 -31.06 -1.12 -9.08
C GLU A 99 -30.42 -0.97 -10.47
N PRO A 100 -31.20 -0.98 -11.56
CA PRO A 100 -30.66 -0.73 -12.89
C PRO A 100 -30.09 0.68 -12.94
N VAL A 101 -28.77 0.78 -12.99
CA VAL A 101 -28.07 2.05 -13.15
C VAL A 101 -28.11 2.46 -14.61
N GLY A 102 -28.77 3.59 -14.89
CA GLY A 102 -28.78 4.20 -16.21
C GLY A 102 -30.19 4.54 -16.70
N ARG A 103 -30.34 5.77 -17.18
CA ARG A 103 -31.44 6.14 -18.06
C ARG A 103 -30.93 6.00 -19.50
N ASP A 104 -31.79 5.54 -20.40
CA ASP A 104 -31.49 5.60 -21.83
C ASP A 104 -31.00 7.00 -22.20
N ASN A 105 -29.93 7.06 -23.00
CA ASN A 105 -29.31 8.31 -23.37
C ASN A 105 -30.35 9.19 -24.11
N PRO A 106 -30.77 10.33 -23.52
CA PRO A 106 -31.82 11.16 -24.10
C PRO A 106 -31.37 11.90 -25.37
N PHE A 107 -30.08 11.78 -25.72
CA PHE A 107 -29.48 12.36 -26.92
C PHE A 107 -29.37 11.36 -28.07
N ILE A 108 -29.86 10.12 -27.92
CA ILE A 108 -29.98 9.20 -29.06
C ILE A 108 -31.03 9.79 -30.01
N PRO A 109 -30.67 10.05 -31.29
CA PRO A 109 -31.62 10.57 -32.26
C PRO A 109 -32.79 9.59 -32.38
N THR A 110 -34.01 10.11 -32.23
CA THR A 110 -35.22 9.31 -32.38
C THR A 110 -35.25 8.67 -33.77
N LEU A 111 -35.92 7.52 -33.91
CA LEU A 111 -36.08 6.83 -35.20
C LEU A 111 -36.61 7.78 -36.28
N TRP A 112 -37.48 8.72 -35.90
CA TRP A 112 -37.96 9.80 -36.76
C TRP A 112 -36.84 10.73 -37.25
N LYS A 113 -35.95 11.20 -36.36
CA LYS A 113 -34.77 12.01 -36.76
C LYS A 113 -33.80 11.22 -37.64
N ALA A 114 -33.63 9.93 -37.38
CA ALA A 114 -32.82 9.07 -38.23
C ALA A 114 -33.44 8.91 -39.64
N GLN A 115 -34.75 8.73 -39.73
CA GLN A 115 -35.47 8.63 -41.01
C GLN A 115 -35.44 9.95 -41.80
N MET A 116 -35.60 11.10 -41.14
CA MET A 116 -35.47 12.40 -41.80
C MET A 116 -34.06 12.64 -42.34
N LYS A 117 -33.02 12.26 -41.60
CA LYS A 117 -31.63 12.36 -42.08
C LYS A 117 -31.37 11.49 -43.31
N VAL A 118 -32.02 10.34 -43.40
CA VAL A 118 -31.96 9.48 -44.59
C VAL A 118 -32.70 10.13 -45.77
N ILE A 119 -33.86 10.74 -45.55
CA ILE A 119 -34.62 11.43 -46.60
C ILE A 119 -33.85 12.66 -47.12
N GLU A 120 -33.30 13.49 -46.23
CA GLU A 120 -32.45 14.63 -46.61
C GLU A 120 -31.16 14.19 -47.33
N GLY A 121 -30.56 13.07 -46.89
CA GLY A 121 -29.40 12.47 -47.56
C GLY A 121 -29.73 11.82 -48.92
N VAL A 122 -30.97 11.39 -49.13
CA VAL A 122 -31.47 10.86 -50.41
C VAL A 122 -31.80 12.00 -51.37
N GLU A 123 -32.32 13.14 -50.90
CA GLU A 123 -32.51 14.34 -51.74
C GLU A 123 -31.19 14.97 -52.19
N GLN A 124 -30.14 14.94 -51.37
CA GLN A 124 -28.80 15.38 -51.82
C GLN A 124 -28.14 14.39 -52.81
N LYS A 125 -28.55 13.12 -52.82
CA LYS A 125 -28.00 12.11 -53.74
C LYS A 125 -28.86 11.90 -54.99
N SER A 126 -30.10 12.40 -55.04
CA SER A 126 -31.00 12.27 -56.19
C SER A 126 -30.68 13.20 -57.37
N SER A 127 -29.69 14.09 -57.23
CA SER A 127 -29.09 14.79 -58.38
C SER A 127 -28.00 13.98 -59.09
N ALA A 128 -27.66 12.78 -58.60
CA ALA A 128 -26.65 11.91 -59.22
C ALA A 128 -27.15 10.46 -59.38
N SER A 129 -27.56 10.18 -60.63
CA SER A 129 -27.62 8.87 -61.29
C SER A 129 -28.84 7.97 -61.01
N SER A 130 -29.53 7.69 -62.12
CA SER A 130 -30.56 6.69 -62.33
C SER A 130 -30.07 5.24 -62.09
N GLY A 131 -30.96 4.38 -61.59
CA GLY A 131 -30.81 2.91 -61.59
C GLY A 131 -31.65 2.27 -60.46
N ILE A 132 -32.87 1.80 -60.72
CA ILE A 132 -33.22 0.44 -61.17
C ILE A 132 -33.11 -0.60 -60.02
N ILE A 133 -34.30 -1.05 -59.52
CA ILE A 133 -34.69 -2.32 -58.82
C ILE A 133 -34.00 -2.68 -57.49
N SER A 134 -34.53 -3.49 -56.55
CA SER A 134 -35.79 -4.24 -56.34
C SER A 134 -35.84 -4.67 -54.86
N SER A 135 -37.01 -5.14 -54.42
CA SER A 135 -37.20 -6.17 -53.39
C SER A 135 -37.28 -5.77 -51.90
N THR A 136 -38.51 -5.45 -51.51
CA THR A 136 -39.29 -6.09 -50.44
C THR A 136 -38.62 -7.24 -49.67
N GLN A 137 -38.54 -7.12 -48.34
CA GLN A 137 -38.93 -8.23 -47.47
C GLN A 137 -39.50 -7.74 -46.13
N VAL A 138 -40.76 -8.10 -45.92
CA VAL A 138 -41.55 -7.95 -44.71
C VAL A 138 -41.07 -8.97 -43.67
N VAL A 139 -40.81 -8.56 -42.43
CA VAL A 139 -41.08 -9.41 -41.25
C VAL A 139 -41.75 -8.57 -40.18
N GLN A 140 -43.01 -8.93 -39.97
CA GLN A 140 -43.95 -8.47 -38.97
C GLN A 140 -43.72 -9.25 -37.67
N SER A 141 -43.72 -8.59 -36.51
CA SER A 141 -43.88 -9.24 -35.20
C SER A 141 -44.61 -8.29 -34.24
N THR A 142 -45.72 -8.83 -33.78
CA THR A 142 -46.87 -8.29 -33.03
C THR A 142 -46.54 -7.80 -31.61
N PRO A 143 -47.25 -6.80 -31.05
CA PRO A 143 -47.20 -6.51 -29.61
C PRO A 143 -48.06 -7.52 -28.83
N ALA A 144 -47.44 -8.24 -27.89
CA ALA A 144 -48.16 -9.11 -26.95
C ALA A 144 -48.46 -8.35 -25.66
N SER A 145 -49.75 -8.25 -25.35
CA SER A 145 -50.31 -7.71 -24.11
C SER A 145 -50.18 -8.70 -22.93
N THR A 146 -49.71 -8.20 -21.78
CA THR A 146 -50.26 -8.30 -20.37
C THR A 146 -50.61 -9.70 -19.80
N PRO A 147 -50.33 -10.11 -18.52
CA PRO A 147 -50.71 -9.37 -17.29
C PRO A 147 -49.83 -9.53 -16.01
N GLY A 148 -50.17 -8.72 -15.00
CA GLY A 148 -49.54 -8.59 -13.68
C GLY A 148 -49.82 -9.73 -12.66
N PRO A 149 -49.49 -9.50 -11.37
CA PRO A 149 -49.01 -10.54 -10.45
C PRO A 149 -50.12 -11.33 -9.76
N GLN A 150 -49.91 -12.64 -9.62
CA GLN A 150 -50.72 -13.52 -8.78
C GLN A 150 -50.26 -13.46 -7.32
N SER A 151 -51.16 -13.01 -6.44
CA SER A 151 -51.07 -13.20 -4.99
C SER A 151 -51.08 -14.69 -4.67
N SER A 152 -50.01 -15.21 -4.06
CA SER A 152 -50.02 -16.52 -3.41
C SER A 152 -50.11 -16.35 -1.89
N LEU A 153 -51.18 -16.94 -1.35
CA LEU A 153 -51.51 -16.98 0.06
C LEU A 153 -50.68 -18.11 0.69
N GLY A 154 -49.62 -17.77 1.43
CA GLY A 154 -48.71 -18.70 2.09
C GLY A 154 -48.94 -18.79 3.59
N THR A 155 -49.42 -19.96 4.01
CA THR A 155 -49.68 -20.58 5.32
C THR A 155 -48.93 -20.04 6.56
N LEU A 156 -49.67 -19.80 7.65
CA LEU A 156 -49.18 -19.59 9.02
C LEU A 156 -48.37 -20.82 9.53
N PRO A 157 -47.24 -20.64 10.24
CA PRO A 157 -46.66 -21.71 11.03
C PRO A 157 -47.43 -21.93 12.34
N ASP A 158 -47.69 -23.20 12.62
CA ASP A 158 -48.36 -23.75 13.80
C ASP A 158 -47.58 -23.39 15.09
N ILE A 159 -48.26 -22.82 16.07
CA ILE A 159 -47.69 -22.48 17.38
C ILE A 159 -47.85 -23.73 18.24
N ASN A 160 -46.76 -24.46 18.48
CA ASN A 160 -46.69 -25.55 19.45
C ASN A 160 -46.58 -24.99 20.88
N PRO A 161 -47.58 -25.12 21.77
CA PRO A 161 -47.42 -24.84 23.19
C PRO A 161 -47.11 -26.17 23.89
N GLY A 162 -45.83 -26.55 23.84
CA GLY A 162 -45.29 -27.64 24.65
C GLY A 162 -45.03 -27.15 26.08
N ILE A 163 -45.69 -27.83 27.02
CA ILE A 163 -45.60 -27.73 28.48
C ILE A 163 -44.17 -27.96 28.97
#